data_AF-A0A2J8FZK5-F1
#
_entry.id   AF-A0A2J8FZK5-F1
#
_cell.length_a   1.000
_cell.length_b   1.000
_cell.length_c   1.000
_cell.angle_alpha   90.00
_cell.angle_beta   90.00
_cell.angle_gamma   90.00
#
_symmetry.space_group_name_H-M   'P 1'
#
loop_
_entity.id
_entity.type
_entity.pdbx_description
1 polymer ?
#
loop_
_entity_poly.entity_id
_entity_poly.type
_entity_poly.pdbx_seq_one_letter_code
_entity_poly.pdbx_strand_id
1 'polypeptide(L)' 'MAIQKLAQGGRPSKGPRHTFVVKPDLARAEKLRAIMEILGTNAVDYLTPLVAAHIDSIDLEELRNQETLPIPKAS' A
#
# COMPACT_ATOMS: atom_id res chain seq x y z
N MET A 1 23.10 -1.32 -8.58
CA MET A 1 22.15 -1.35 -7.44
C MET A 1 20.77 -1.87 -7.88
N ALA A 2 20.59 -3.17 -8.17
CA ALA A 2 19.40 -3.59 -8.93
C ALA A 2 18.50 -4.67 -8.30
N ILE A 3 18.97 -5.44 -7.31
CA ILE A 3 18.18 -6.60 -6.81
C ILE A 3 17.64 -6.38 -5.38
N GLN A 4 18.32 -5.59 -4.54
CA GLN A 4 17.90 -5.36 -3.15
C GLN A 4 16.66 -4.47 -2.98
N LYS A 5 16.33 -3.60 -3.95
CA LYS A 5 15.20 -2.64 -3.84
C LYS A 5 13.81 -3.22 -4.16
N LEU A 6 13.72 -4.39 -4.80
CA LEU A 6 12.44 -5.03 -5.14
C LEU A 6 11.80 -5.78 -3.96
N ALA A 7 12.55 -6.04 -2.89
CA ALA A 7 12.03 -6.80 -1.74
C ALA A 7 10.95 -6.05 -0.95
N GLN A 8 10.95 -4.71 -1.01
CA GLN A 8 10.06 -3.85 -0.21
C GLN A 8 8.89 -3.27 -1.02
N GLY A 9 9.03 -3.10 -2.35
CA GLY A 9 8.05 -2.44 -3.22
C GLY A 9 7.20 -3.36 -4.08
N GLY A 10 7.39 -4.67 -4.00
CA GLY A 10 6.69 -5.66 -4.81
C GLY A 10 7.55 -6.28 -5.93
N ARG A 11 7.09 -7.43 -6.43
CA ARG A 11 7.70 -8.22 -7.50
C ARG A 11 7.04 -7.90 -8.84
N PRO A 12 7.77 -7.87 -9.96
CA PRO A 12 7.16 -7.73 -11.28
C PRO A 12 6.04 -8.76 -11.50
N SER A 13 4.93 -8.33 -12.09
CA SER A 13 3.77 -9.14 -12.45
C SER A 13 3.51 -9.05 -13.95
N LYS A 14 2.42 -9.65 -14.45
CA LYS A 14 2.06 -9.55 -15.87
C LYS A 14 1.79 -8.08 -16.26
N GLY A 15 2.43 -7.62 -17.34
CA GLY A 15 2.29 -6.25 -17.83
C GLY A 15 3.06 -5.22 -17.00
N PRO A 16 2.73 -3.92 -17.10
CA PRO A 16 3.41 -2.85 -16.37
C PRO A 16 2.92 -2.78 -14.91
N ARG A 17 3.01 -3.89 -14.17
CA ARG A 17 2.47 -4.02 -12.80
C ARG A 17 3.47 -4.69 -11.88
N HIS A 18 3.42 -4.31 -10.59
CA HIS A 18 4.14 -4.99 -9.52
C HIS A 18 3.13 -5.56 -8.51
N THR A 19 3.36 -6.77 -8.04
CA THR A 19 2.59 -7.42 -6.97
C THR A 19 3.36 -7.30 -5.67
N PHE A 20 2.72 -6.81 -4.61
CA PHE A 20 3.24 -6.86 -3.26
C PHE A 20 2.39 -7.82 -2.41
N VAL A 21 2.94 -8.25 -1.27
CA VAL A 21 2.27 -9.18 -0.35
C VAL A 21 1.85 -8.41 0.90
N VAL A 22 0.55 -8.42 1.20
CA VAL A 22 0.00 -7.91 2.46
C VAL A 22 -0.21 -9.07 3.41
N LYS A 23 0.25 -8.91 4.66
CA LYS A 23 0.12 -9.92 5.71
C LYS A 23 -0.78 -9.39 6.83
N PRO A 24 -2.11 -9.40 6.65
CA PRO A 24 -3.03 -9.11 7.76
C PRO A 24 -2.89 -10.18 8.85
N ASP A 25 -3.24 -9.82 10.09
CA ASP A 25 -3.42 -10.83 11.13
C ASP A 25 -4.58 -11.79 10.79
N LEU A 26 -4.66 -12.89 11.55
CA LEU A 26 -5.62 -13.95 11.28
C LEU A 26 -7.07 -13.45 11.28
N ALA A 27 -7.44 -12.62 12.27
CA ALA A 27 -8.80 -12.08 12.37
C ALA A 27 -9.18 -11.22 11.15
N ARG A 28 -8.26 -10.38 10.67
CA ARG A 28 -8.47 -9.58 9.46
C ARG A 28 -8.49 -10.43 8.20
N ALA A 29 -7.66 -11.48 8.12
CA ALA A 29 -7.65 -12.41 7.00
C ALA A 29 -8.97 -13.19 6.90
N GLU A 30 -9.50 -13.68 8.02
CA GLU A 30 -10.81 -14.36 8.10
C GLU A 30 -11.95 -13.43 7.68
N LYS A 31 -11.92 -12.18 8.17
CA LYS A 31 -12.91 -11.17 7.78
C LYS A 31 -12.85 -10.87 6.29
N LEU A 32 -11.66 -10.71 5.71
CA LEU A 32 -11.49 -10.49 4.27
C LEU A 32 -12.06 -11.66 3.46
N ARG A 33 -11.82 -12.91 3.90
CA ARG A 33 -12.39 -14.10 3.26
C ARG A 33 -13.92 -14.05 3.24
N ALA A 34 -14.54 -13.70 4.37
CA ALA A 34 -16.00 -13.59 4.46
C ALA A 34 -16.56 -12.47 3.54
N ILE A 35 -15.86 -11.33 3.46
CA ILE A 35 -16.24 -10.24 2.54
C ILE A 35 -16.22 -10.72 1.09
N MET A 36 -15.17 -11.43 0.68
CA MET A 36 -15.03 -11.95 -0.67
C MET A 36 -16.14 -12.95 -1.03
N GLU A 37 -16.52 -13.80 -0.07
CA GLU A 37 -17.62 -14.75 -0.22
C GLU A 37 -18.97 -14.04 -0.39
N ILE A 38 -19.27 -13.06 0.46
CA ILE A 38 -20.53 -12.27 0.39
C ILE A 38 -20.63 -11.51 -0.94
N LEU A 39 -19.53 -10.95 -1.42
CA LEU A 39 -19.51 -10.13 -2.63
C LEU A 39 -19.29 -10.94 -3.92
N GLY A 40 -19.02 -12.25 -3.83
CA GLY A 40 -18.74 -13.09 -4.99
C GLY A 40 -17.52 -12.64 -5.80
N THR A 41 -16.47 -12.14 -5.13
CA THR A 41 -15.29 -11.55 -5.77
C THR A 41 -13.98 -12.14 -5.23
N ASN A 42 -12.85 -11.76 -5.82
CA ASN A 42 -11.51 -12.12 -5.34
C ASN A 42 -10.80 -10.94 -4.65
N ALA A 43 -9.74 -11.23 -3.88
CA ALA A 43 -9.03 -10.21 -3.10
C ALA A 43 -8.35 -9.17 -3.99
N VAL A 44 -7.88 -9.56 -5.18
CA VAL A 44 -7.20 -8.66 -6.11
C VAL A 44 -8.20 -7.62 -6.61
N ASP A 45 -9.36 -8.05 -7.10
CA ASP A 45 -10.38 -7.14 -7.62
C ASP A 45 -10.98 -6.25 -6.52
N TYR A 46 -11.13 -6.79 -5.30
CA TYR A 46 -11.64 -6.03 -4.17
C TYR A 46 -10.64 -5.00 -3.62
N LEU A 47 -9.37 -5.38 -3.43
CA LEU A 47 -8.39 -4.54 -2.74
C LEU A 47 -7.62 -3.61 -3.68
N THR A 48 -7.41 -3.96 -4.95
CA THR A 48 -6.60 -3.14 -5.87
C THR A 48 -7.15 -1.72 -6.00
N PRO A 49 -8.46 -1.47 -6.18
CA PRO A 49 -8.99 -0.11 -6.25
C PRO A 49 -8.81 0.67 -4.95
N LEU A 50 -8.95 0.00 -3.80
CA LEU A 50 -8.78 0.64 -2.48
C LEU A 50 -7.32 1.04 -2.23
N VAL A 51 -6.39 0.17 -2.61
CA VAL A 51 -4.95 0.44 -2.56
C VAL A 51 -4.59 1.58 -3.52
N ALA A 52 -5.08 1.54 -4.76
CA ALA A 52 -4.82 2.58 -5.75
C ALA A 52 -5.32 3.94 -5.26
N ALA A 53 -6.57 4.00 -4.79
CA ALA A 53 -7.14 5.23 -4.23
C ALA A 53 -6.35 5.79 -3.04
N HIS A 54 -5.80 4.91 -2.20
CA HIS A 54 -4.93 5.34 -1.11
C HIS A 54 -3.58 5.85 -1.60
N ILE A 55 -2.95 5.18 -2.57
CA ILE A 55 -1.67 5.63 -3.16
C ILE A 55 -1.88 6.99 -3.86
N ASP A 56 -2.95 7.13 -4.63
CA ASP A 56 -3.27 8.34 -5.38
C ASP A 56 -3.61 9.52 -4.46
N SER A 57 -4.02 9.26 -3.21
CA SER A 57 -4.30 10.32 -2.22
C SER A 57 -3.06 10.81 -1.47
N ILE A 58 -1.91 10.16 -1.64
CA ILE A 58 -0.65 10.58 -0.99
C ILE A 58 0.03 11.64 -1.85
N ASP A 59 0.16 12.85 -1.31
CA ASP A 59 1.08 13.85 -1.83
C ASP A 59 2.52 13.51 -1.37
N LEU A 60 3.37 13.15 -2.32
CA LEU A 60 4.76 12.78 -2.05
C LEU A 60 5.62 13.96 -1.59
N GLU A 61 5.31 15.18 -2.01
CA GLU A 61 6.05 16.37 -1.58
C GLU A 61 5.67 16.72 -0.14
N GLU A 62 4.40 16.61 0.23
CA GLU A 62 3.99 16.75 1.63
C GLU A 62 4.64 15.67 2.51
N LEU A 63 4.59 14.41 2.08
CA LEU A 63 5.14 13.27 2.83
C LEU A 63 6.66 13.40 3.06
N ARG A 64 7.39 13.98 2.12
CA ARG A 64 8.84 14.24 2.25
C ARG A 64 9.15 15.41 3.18
N ASN A 65 8.28 16.42 3.25
CA ASN A 65 8.52 17.67 3.95
C ASN A 65 7.96 17.71 5.39
N GLN A 66 7.41 16.60 5.89
CA GLN A 66 6.93 16.44 7.27
C GLN A 66 8.02 16.63 8.36
N GLU A 67 9.31 16.71 8.00
CA GLU A 67 10.40 17.01 8.95
C GLU A 67 10.70 18.52 9.13
N THR A 68 10.11 19.40 8.31
CA THR A 68 10.31 20.85 8.42
C THR A 68 9.25 21.52 9.30
N LEU A 69 9.17 21.12 10.57
CA LEU A 69 8.60 22.02 11.57
C LEU A 69 9.63 23.12 11.85
N PRO A 70 9.33 24.41 11.61
CA PRO A 70 10.23 25.47 12.01
C PRO A 70 10.31 25.47 13.53
N ILE A 71 11.39 24.92 14.09
CA ILE A 71 11.72 25.12 15.49
C ILE A 71 12.01 26.62 15.61
N PRO A 72 11.19 27.42 16.32
CA PRO A 72 11.56 28.80 16.57
C PRO A 72 12.85 28.78 17.39
N LYS A 73 13.95 29.24 16.81
CA LYS A 73 15.15 29.54 17.60
C LYS A 73 14.75 30.60 18.61
N ALA A 74 14.67 30.23 19.88
CA ALA A 74 14.60 31.20 20.97
C ALA A 74 15.83 32.11 20.85
N SER A 75 15.58 33.42 20.78
CA SER A 75 16.61 34.46 20.83
C SER A 75 17.14 34.66 22.24
#